data_AF-A0AAE6C3N4-F1
#
_entry.id   AF-A0AAE6C3N4-F1
#
_cell.length_a   1.000
_cell.length_b   1.000
_cell.length_c   1.000
_cell.angle_alpha   90.00
_cell.angle_beta   90.00
_cell.angle_gamma   90.00
#
_symmetry.space_group_name_H-M   'P 1'
#
loop_
_entity.id
_entity.type
_entity.pdbx_description
1 polymer ?
#
loop_
_entity_poly.entity_id
_entity_poly.type
_entity_poly.pdbx_seq_one_letter_code
_entity_poly.pdbx_strand_id
1 'polypeptide(L)' 'MNNVDPLDWLSQTLTRIAQGWPVSELEALMPWNFRPDAIS' A
#
# COMPACT_ATOMS: atom_id res chain seq x y z
N MET A 1 16.04 2.39 4.20
CA MET A 1 14.63 2.66 3.85
C MET A 1 14.43 2.05 2.46
N ASN A 2 13.46 1.15 2.31
CA ASN A 2 13.56 -0.10 1.52
C ASN A 2 13.52 0.01 -0.03
N ASN A 3 14.17 0.98 -0.67
CA ASN A 3 14.16 1.15 -2.14
C ASN A 3 12.74 1.26 -2.74
N VAL A 4 11.75 1.60 -1.93
CA VAL A 4 10.37 1.85 -2.37
C VAL A 4 10.30 3.29 -2.85
N ASP A 5 9.74 3.49 -4.05
CA ASP A 5 9.38 4.83 -4.50
C ASP A 5 8.24 5.37 -3.60
N PRO A 6 8.45 6.49 -2.88
CA PRO A 6 7.43 7.04 -1.99
C PRO A 6 6.11 7.38 -2.70
N LEU A 7 6.17 7.77 -3.97
CA LEU A 7 5.00 8.13 -4.76
C LEU A 7 4.15 6.90 -5.10
N ASP A 8 4.80 5.80 -5.51
CA ASP A 8 4.11 4.55 -5.85
C ASP A 8 3.42 3.95 -4.62
N TRP A 9 4.11 3.93 -3.49
CA TRP A 9 3.53 3.46 -2.23
C TRP A 9 2.31 4.30 -1.80
N LEU A 10 2.42 5.63 -1.86
CA LEU A 10 1.32 6.51 -1.49
C LEU A 10 0.11 6.31 -2.41
N SER A 11 0.35 6.22 -3.72
CA SER A 11 -0.70 5.99 -4.72
C SER A 11 -1.46 4.68 -4.44
N GLN A 12 -0.74 3.56 -4.29
CA GLN A 12 -1.34 2.26 -3.99
C GLN A 12 -2.10 2.26 -2.66
N THR A 13 -1.56 2.93 -1.63
CA THR A 13 -2.19 3.01 -0.31
C THR A 13 -3.53 3.75 -0.39
N LEU A 14 -3.57 4.89 -1.09
CA LEU A 14 -4.80 5.65 -1.31
C LEU A 14 -5.84 4.84 -2.11
N THR A 15 -5.41 4.10 -3.14
CA THR A 15 -6.29 3.20 -3.91
C THR A 15 -6.94 2.15 -3.01
N ARG A 16 -6.16 1.47 -2.15
CA ARG A 16 -6.70 0.45 -1.23
C ARG A 16 -7.67 1.05 -0.22
N ILE A 17 -7.37 2.22 0.34
CA ILE A 17 -8.27 2.93 1.26
C ILE A 17 -9.60 3.28 0.56
N ALA A 18 -9.52 3.82 -0.66
CA ALA A 18 -10.70 4.13 -1.46
C ALA A 18 -11.55 2.90 -1.81
N GLN A 19 -10.91 1.73 -1.93
CA GLN A 19 -11.57 0.43 -2.15
C GLN A 19 -12.15 -0.20 -0.87
N GLY A 20 -12.02 0.46 0.29
CA GLY A 20 -12.56 -0.03 1.55
C GLY A 20 -11.68 -1.06 2.24
N TRP A 21 -10.34 -0.89 2.16
CA TRP A 21 -9.39 -1.75 2.86
C TRP A 21 -9.79 -1.98 4.33
N PRO A 22 -9.81 -3.23 4.81
CA PRO A 22 -10.23 -3.51 6.18
C PRO A 22 -9.24 -2.92 7.18
N VAL A 23 -9.77 -2.25 8.21
CA VAL A 23 -8.96 -1.61 9.27
C VAL A 23 -8.06 -2.63 10.00
N SER A 24 -8.50 -3.89 10.10
CA SER A 24 -7.72 -4.99 10.67
C SER A 24 -6.43 -5.32 9.90
N GLU A 25 -6.29 -4.83 8.67
CA GLU A 25 -5.15 -5.09 7.79
C GLU A 25 -4.32 -3.82 7.50
N LEU A 26 -4.46 -2.76 8.31
CA LEU A 26 -3.70 -1.51 8.13
C LEU A 26 -2.18 -1.71 8.11
N GLU A 27 -1.66 -2.67 8.88
CA GLU A 27 -0.22 -3.00 8.89
C GLU A 27 0.28 -3.41 7.49
N ALA A 28 -0.55 -4.03 6.66
CA ALA A 28 -0.20 -4.41 5.28
C ALA A 28 -0.01 -3.19 4.36
N LEU A 29 -0.51 -2.01 4.75
CA LEU A 29 -0.32 -0.76 4.02
C LEU A 29 1.00 -0.05 4.36
N MET A 30 1.75 -0.52 5.35
CA MET A 30 3.00 0.14 5.73
C MET A 30 4.03 0.08 4.59
N PRO A 31 4.93 1.09 4.47
CA PRO A 31 5.88 1.17 3.36
C PRO A 31 6.79 -0.04 3.22
N TRP A 32 7.10 -0.74 4.32
CA TRP A 32 7.89 -1.96 4.30
C TRP A 32 7.15 -3.18 3.75
N ASN A 33 5.83 -3.11 3.62
CA ASN A 33 4.96 -4.14 3.03
C ASN A 33 4.53 -3.81 1.59
N PHE A 34 5.08 -2.73 1.00
CA PHE A 34 4.74 -2.33 -0.36
C PHE A 34 5.01 -3.44 -1.38
N ARG A 35 4.00 -3.75 -2.20
CA ARG A 35 4.08 -4.74 -3.28
C ARG A 35 3.46 -4.15 -4.55
N PRO A 36 4.27 -3.74 -5.54
CA PRO A 36 3.77 -3.08 -6.75
C PRO A 36 2.82 -3.99 -7.57
N ASP A 37 2.99 -5.30 -7.51
CA ASP A 37 2.26 -6.27 -8.34
C ASP A 37 0.91 -6.76 -7.77
N ALA A 38 0.46 -6.21 -6.64
CA ALA A 38 -0.71 -6.73 -5.91
C ALA A 38 -2.07 -6.21 -6.42
N ILE A 39 -2.14 -5.72 -7.66
CA ILE A 39 -3.40 -5.34 -8.31
C ILE A 39 -3.59 -6.29 -9.50
N SER A 40 -4.36 -7.35 -9.29
CA SER A 40 -4.95 -8.19 -10.34
C SER A 40 -6.44 -8.35 -10.10
#